data_AF-A0A925QFC9-F1
#
_entry.id   AF-A0A925QFC9-F1
#
_cell.length_a   1.000
_cell.length_b   1.000
_cell.length_c   1.000
_cell.angle_alpha   90.00
_cell.angle_beta   90.00
_cell.angle_gamma   90.00
#
_symmetry.space_group_name_H-M   'P 1'
#
loop_
_entity.id
_entity.type
_entity.pdbx_description
1 polymer ?
#
loop_
_entity_poly.entity_id
_entity_poly.type
_entity_poly.pdbx_seq_one_letter_code
_entity_poly.pdbx_strand_id
1 'polypeptide(L)'
;TEPSSGAINVNSSGNVGIGTANPGTFKLAVEGKIGAREIQVTATNPFPDYVFDKNYKLKTLKELYDYIQKNKHLPNIPSAQEVKEKGGIELGDFSIKLLEKVEELTLYVLQLKKENEDMQEQIRLLSHN
;
A
#
# COMPACT_ATOMS: atom_id res chain seq x y z
N THR A 1 37.93 8.40 -5.63
CA THR A 1 38.59 7.10 -5.86
C THR A 1 37.50 6.08 -6.08
N GLU A 2 37.27 5.68 -7.33
CA GLU A 2 36.34 4.60 -7.69
C GLU A 2 36.77 3.31 -6.99
N PRO A 3 35.93 2.67 -6.15
CA PRO A 3 36.27 1.36 -5.63
C PRO A 3 36.13 0.35 -6.76
N SER A 4 37.25 -0.20 -7.21
CA SER A 4 37.26 -1.28 -8.18
C SER A 4 36.78 -2.61 -7.56
N SER A 5 35.93 -3.29 -8.32
CA SER A 5 35.88 -4.74 -8.48
C SER A 5 35.37 -5.61 -7.33
N GLY A 6 34.05 -5.60 -7.18
CA GLY A 6 33.27 -6.80 -6.89
C GLY A 6 31.84 -6.52 -7.33
N ALA A 7 31.40 -7.06 -8.48
CA ALA A 7 30.01 -6.93 -8.93
C ALA A 7 29.04 -7.41 -7.82
N ILE A 8 29.51 -8.35 -6.99
CA ILE A 8 28.90 -8.84 -5.76
C ILE A 8 29.95 -8.77 -4.64
N ASN A 9 29.60 -8.18 -3.50
CA ASN A 9 30.40 -8.10 -2.28
C ASN A 9 29.66 -8.84 -1.14
N VAL A 10 30.37 -9.62 -0.33
CA VAL A 10 29.81 -10.24 0.89
C VAL A 10 30.68 -9.84 2.06
N ASN A 11 30.08 -9.19 3.08
CA ASN A 11 30.83 -8.74 4.26
C ASN A 11 30.93 -9.82 5.34
N SER A 12 31.72 -9.57 6.40
CA SER A 12 31.93 -10.50 7.52
C SER A 12 30.66 -10.84 8.31
N SER A 13 29.59 -10.04 8.18
CA SER A 13 28.27 -10.27 8.76
C SER A 13 27.33 -11.06 7.85
N GLY A 14 27.83 -11.50 6.68
CA GLY A 14 27.07 -12.24 5.67
C GLY A 14 26.08 -11.39 4.87
N ASN A 15 26.19 -10.06 4.91
CA ASN A 15 25.35 -9.19 4.09
C ASN A 15 25.94 -9.08 2.67
N VAL A 16 25.06 -9.06 1.66
CA VAL A 16 25.42 -9.04 0.25
C VAL A 16 25.16 -7.65 -0.34
N GLY A 17 26.15 -7.06 -0.99
CA GLY A 17 26.04 -5.85 -1.81
C GLY A 17 26.24 -6.16 -3.29
N ILE A 18 25.35 -5.70 -4.16
CA ILE A 18 25.50 -5.78 -5.61
C ILE A 18 25.61 -4.35 -6.14
N GLY A 19 26.76 -4.00 -6.73
CA GLY A 19 27.06 -2.61 -7.11
C GLY A 19 27.37 -1.67 -5.93
N THR A 20 27.46 -2.18 -4.70
CA THR A 20 27.90 -1.44 -3.50
C THR A 20 28.83 -2.27 -2.62
N ALA A 21 29.85 -1.63 -2.05
CA ALA A 21 30.71 -2.23 -1.03
C ALA A 21 30.12 -2.12 0.39
N ASN A 22 29.08 -1.30 0.57
CA ASN A 22 28.44 -1.10 1.87
C ASN A 22 26.94 -1.41 1.76
N PRO A 23 26.51 -2.62 2.11
CA PRO A 23 25.09 -2.99 2.12
C PRO A 23 24.30 -2.33 3.26
N GLY A 24 24.94 -1.54 4.12
CA GLY A 24 24.29 -0.87 5.25
C GLY A 24 23.65 -1.86 6.21
N THR A 25 22.39 -1.61 6.57
CA THR A 25 21.57 -2.46 7.44
C THR A 25 20.89 -3.61 6.70
N PHE A 26 20.96 -3.64 5.37
CA PHE A 26 20.26 -4.64 4.56
C PHE A 26 21.04 -5.95 4.48
N LYS A 27 20.31 -7.08 4.46
CA LYS A 27 20.91 -8.39 4.15
C LYS A 27 21.31 -8.49 2.68
N LEU A 28 20.55 -7.86 1.79
CA LEU A 28 20.86 -7.71 0.37
C LEU A 28 20.62 -6.24 -0.03
N ALA A 29 21.65 -5.56 -0.49
CA ALA A 29 21.56 -4.21 -1.06
C ALA A 29 21.96 -4.26 -2.54
N VAL A 30 21.17 -3.64 -3.41
CA VAL A 30 21.41 -3.61 -4.85
C VAL A 30 21.39 -2.17 -5.32
N GLU A 31 22.53 -1.65 -5.77
CA GLU A 31 22.65 -0.33 -6.40
C GLU A 31 22.25 -0.44 -7.89
N GLY A 32 20.96 -0.61 -8.13
CA GLY A 32 20.42 -0.80 -9.48
C GLY A 32 19.01 -1.39 -9.48
N LYS A 33 18.59 -1.90 -10.64
CA LYS A 33 17.30 -2.59 -10.80
C LYS A 33 17.46 -4.08 -10.59
N ILE A 34 16.50 -4.68 -9.90
CA ILE A 34 16.39 -6.13 -9.75
C ILE A 34 15.41 -6.65 -10.80
N GLY A 35 15.86 -7.58 -11.65
CA GLY A 35 14.99 -8.35 -12.53
C GLY A 35 14.63 -9.69 -11.87
N ALA A 36 13.34 -9.98 -11.73
CA ALA A 36 12.85 -11.24 -11.17
C ALA A 36 11.62 -11.71 -11.95
N ARG A 37 11.46 -13.04 -12.08
CA ARG A 37 10.20 -13.61 -12.58
C ARG A 37 9.12 -13.62 -11.51
N GLU A 38 9.53 -13.80 -10.26
CA GLU A 38 8.65 -13.87 -9.09
C GLU A 38 9.44 -13.43 -7.85
N ILE A 39 8.74 -12.75 -6.93
CA ILE A 39 9.24 -12.40 -5.60
C ILE A 39 8.13 -12.72 -4.61
N GLN A 40 8.40 -13.65 -3.69
CA GLN A 40 7.53 -13.90 -2.55
C GLN A 40 8.01 -13.07 -1.37
N VAL A 41 7.21 -12.09 -0.95
CA VAL A 41 7.48 -11.33 0.27
C VAL A 41 6.79 -12.03 1.43
N THR A 42 7.56 -12.58 2.36
CA THR A 42 6.99 -13.25 3.54
C THR A 42 6.51 -12.21 4.53
N ALA A 43 5.20 -12.03 4.62
CA ALA A 43 4.59 -11.08 5.53
C ALA A 43 4.71 -11.55 6.99
N THR A 44 5.03 -10.61 7.88
CA THR A 44 4.84 -10.76 9.34
C THR A 44 3.53 -10.15 9.83
N ASN A 45 2.84 -9.41 8.96
CA ASN A 45 1.65 -8.64 9.27
C ASN A 45 0.40 -9.33 8.70
N PRO A 46 -0.76 -9.22 9.38
CA PRO A 46 -2.00 -9.87 8.94
C PRO A 46 -2.48 -9.29 7.60
N PHE A 47 -3.07 -10.14 6.77
CA PHE A 47 -3.81 -9.73 5.57
C PHE A 47 -5.04 -8.89 5.96
N PRO A 48 -5.45 -7.92 5.12
CA PRO A 48 -6.44 -6.93 5.50
C PRO A 48 -7.90 -7.43 5.52
N ASP A 49 -8.14 -8.73 5.40
CA ASP A 49 -9.49 -9.35 5.43
C ASP A 49 -10.39 -8.87 6.57
N TYR A 50 -9.82 -8.37 7.67
CA TYR A 50 -10.54 -7.72 8.76
C TYR A 50 -11.36 -6.50 8.32
N VAL A 51 -11.12 -5.90 7.14
CA VAL A 51 -11.93 -4.83 6.55
C VAL A 51 -13.37 -5.29 6.34
N PHE A 52 -13.60 -6.58 6.15
CA PHE A 52 -14.93 -7.18 5.98
C PHE A 52 -15.58 -7.60 7.30
N ASP A 53 -14.92 -7.43 8.45
CA ASP A 53 -15.51 -7.74 9.74
C ASP A 53 -16.67 -6.80 10.06
N LYS A 54 -17.71 -7.34 10.71
CA LYS A 54 -18.91 -6.56 11.11
C LYS A 54 -18.59 -5.37 12.03
N ASN A 55 -17.48 -5.43 12.74
CA ASN A 55 -17.04 -4.39 13.67
C ASN A 55 -16.02 -3.42 13.04
N TYR A 56 -15.66 -3.63 11.78
CA TYR A 56 -14.75 -2.76 11.07
C TYR A 56 -15.38 -1.37 10.88
N LYS A 57 -14.69 -0.34 11.35
CA LYS A 57 -15.17 1.04 11.28
C LYS A 57 -14.72 1.68 9.97
N LEU A 58 -15.42 1.34 8.90
CA LEU A 58 -15.24 2.02 7.62
C LEU A 58 -15.53 3.51 7.78
N LYS A 59 -14.59 4.35 7.35
CA LYS A 59 -14.78 5.81 7.35
C LYS A 59 -15.94 6.17 6.44
N THR A 60 -16.71 7.19 6.77
CA THR A 60 -17.66 7.72 5.79
C THR A 60 -16.92 8.41 4.64
N LEU A 61 -17.51 8.47 3.45
CA LEU A 61 -16.93 9.20 2.31
C LEU A 61 -16.64 10.66 2.64
N LYS A 62 -17.47 11.28 3.50
CA LYS A 62 -17.23 12.64 3.99
C LYS A 62 -15.97 12.74 4.85
N GLU A 63 -15.82 11.86 5.85
CA GLU A 63 -14.62 11.85 6.69
C GLU A 63 -13.36 11.54 5.90
N LEU A 64 -13.45 10.63 4.92
CA LEU A 64 -12.36 10.31 4.02
C LEU A 64 -11.98 11.52 3.16
N TYR A 65 -12.98 12.22 2.61
CA TYR A 65 -12.75 13.46 1.85
C TYR A 65 -12.05 14.52 2.71
N ASP A 66 -12.57 14.79 3.91
CA ASP A 66 -11.99 15.76 4.84
C ASP A 66 -10.53 15.40 5.19
N TYR A 67 -10.25 14.10 5.38
CA TYR A 67 -8.89 13.60 5.60
C TYR A 67 -7.98 13.85 4.39
N ILE A 68 -8.42 13.53 3.18
CA ILE A 68 -7.62 13.71 1.96
C ILE A 68 -7.36 15.20 1.71
N GLN A 69 -8.35 16.06 1.93
CA GLN A 69 -8.17 17.51 1.76
C GLN A 69 -7.13 18.07 2.72
N LYS A 70 -7.12 17.59 3.98
CA LYS A 70 -6.18 18.02 5.01
C LYS A 70 -4.78 17.44 4.82
N ASN A 71 -4.66 16.15 4.56
CA ASN A 71 -3.38 15.43 4.61
C ASN A 71 -2.75 15.18 3.23
N LYS A 72 -3.51 15.33 2.14
CA LYS A 72 -3.07 15.11 0.75
C LYS A 72 -2.57 13.69 0.45
N HIS A 73 -2.94 12.71 1.27
CA HIS A 73 -2.74 11.28 1.04
C HIS A 73 -3.88 10.48 1.68
N LEU A 74 -3.94 9.18 1.39
CA LEU A 74 -4.93 8.27 1.99
C LEU A 74 -4.55 7.90 3.43
N PRO A 75 -5.52 7.62 4.31
CA PRO A 75 -5.25 7.07 5.63
C PRO A 75 -4.41 5.79 5.55
N ASN A 76 -3.50 5.61 6.50
CA ASN A 76 -2.58 4.46 6.64
C ASN A 76 -1.51 4.33 5.54
N ILE A 77 -1.62 5.08 4.44
CA ILE A 77 -0.63 5.16 3.37
C ILE A 77 0.36 6.30 3.68
N PRO A 78 1.68 6.06 3.62
CA PRO A 78 2.66 7.11 3.87
C PRO A 78 2.57 8.21 2.81
N SER A 79 2.72 9.45 3.25
CA SER A 79 2.86 10.61 2.38
C SER A 79 4.19 10.56 1.60
N ALA A 80 4.25 11.30 0.48
CA ALA A 80 5.49 11.43 -0.29
C ALA A 80 6.65 12.00 0.54
N GLN A 81 6.34 12.88 1.50
CA GLN A 81 7.33 13.43 2.43
C GLN A 81 7.87 12.35 3.36
N GLU A 82 7.02 11.55 3.98
CA GLU A 82 7.45 10.46 4.87
C GLU A 82 8.27 9.41 4.11
N VAL A 83 7.90 9.09 2.86
CA VAL A 83 8.69 8.17 2.01
C VAL A 83 10.08 8.73 1.76
N LYS A 84 10.19 10.04 1.48
CA LYS A 84 11.47 10.70 1.28
C LYS A 84 12.31 10.72 2.56
N GLU A 85 11.70 11.03 3.71
CA GLU A 85 12.38 11.09 5.01
C GLU A 85 12.88 9.70 5.46
N LYS A 86 12.11 8.64 5.19
CA LYS A 86 12.51 7.26 5.46
C LYS A 86 13.50 6.70 4.42
N GLY A 87 13.67 7.38 3.29
CA GLY A 87 14.53 6.95 2.19
C GLY A 87 13.95 5.80 1.34
N GLY A 88 12.66 5.50 1.47
CA GLY A 88 12.03 4.42 0.70
C GLY A 88 10.70 3.92 1.30
N ILE A 89 10.21 2.83 0.71
CA ILE A 89 9.04 2.08 1.19
C ILE A 89 9.40 0.61 1.40
N GLU A 90 8.77 0.00 2.40
CA GLU A 90 8.82 -1.45 2.58
C GLU A 90 7.76 -2.07 1.67
N LEU A 91 8.19 -2.80 0.64
CA LEU A 91 7.29 -3.27 -0.43
C LEU A 91 6.15 -4.14 0.09
N GLY A 92 6.43 -5.08 1.00
CA GLY A 92 5.41 -5.97 1.58
C GLY A 92 4.33 -5.20 2.34
N ASP A 93 4.73 -4.35 3.28
CA ASP A 93 3.81 -3.53 4.07
C ASP A 93 3.03 -2.55 3.21
N PHE A 94 3.66 -1.94 2.21
CA PHE A 94 2.99 -1.05 1.29
C PHE A 94 1.95 -1.79 0.44
N SER A 95 2.27 -2.98 -0.07
CA SER A 95 1.33 -3.83 -0.80
C SER A 95 0.13 -4.26 0.06
N ILE A 96 0.35 -4.62 1.33
CA ILE A 96 -0.74 -4.97 2.26
C ILE A 96 -1.65 -3.76 2.50
N LYS A 97 -1.10 -2.58 2.75
CA LYS A 97 -1.88 -1.36 2.94
C LYS A 97 -2.64 -0.94 1.68
N LEU A 98 -2.07 -1.18 0.50
CA LEU A 98 -2.78 -0.94 -0.76
C LEU A 98 -3.97 -1.90 -0.91
N LEU A 99 -3.80 -3.17 -0.56
CA LEU A 99 -4.90 -4.14 -0.55
C LEU A 99 -6.01 -3.71 0.42
N GLU A 100 -5.68 -3.25 1.62
CA GLU A 100 -6.64 -2.68 2.58
C GLU A 100 -7.47 -1.55 1.92
N LYS A 101 -6.84 -0.65 1.17
CA LYS A 101 -7.57 0.42 0.46
C LYS A 101 -8.44 -0.12 -0.68
N VAL A 102 -8.01 -1.17 -1.38
CA VAL A 102 -8.83 -1.81 -2.43
C VAL A 102 -10.08 -2.47 -1.82
N GLU A 103 -9.95 -3.09 -0.67
CA GLU A 103 -11.08 -3.69 0.05
C GLU A 103 -12.05 -2.61 0.57
N GLU A 104 -11.54 -1.53 1.15
CA GLU A 104 -12.37 -0.37 1.54
C GLU A 104 -13.11 0.23 0.32
N LEU A 105 -12.43 0.38 -0.82
CA LEU A 105 -13.03 0.84 -2.07
C LEU A 105 -14.14 -0.09 -2.54
N THR A 106 -13.98 -1.41 -2.37
CA THR A 106 -15.01 -2.39 -2.71
C THR A 106 -16.26 -2.18 -1.85
N LEU A 107 -16.11 -1.91 -0.55
CA LEU A 107 -17.24 -1.58 0.33
C LEU A 107 -17.94 -0.28 -0.09
N TYR A 108 -17.19 0.77 -0.43
CA TYR A 108 -17.79 2.01 -0.93
C TYR A 108 -18.56 1.81 -2.25
N VAL A 109 -18.03 1.01 -3.17
CA VAL A 109 -18.72 0.70 -4.44
C VAL A 109 -20.01 -0.08 -4.20
N LEU A 110 -20.01 -1.05 -3.28
CA LEU A 110 -21.22 -1.78 -2.90
C LEU A 110 -22.27 -0.87 -2.25
N GLN A 111 -21.83 0.05 -1.39
CA GLN A 111 -22.72 1.06 -0.79
C GLN A 111 -23.33 1.97 -1.88
N LEU A 112 -22.51 2.52 -2.78
CA LEU A 112 -22.97 3.38 -3.87
C LEU A 112 -23.95 2.66 -4.81
N LYS A 113 -23.71 1.38 -5.11
CA LYS A 113 -24.63 0.58 -5.92
C LYS A 113 -25.99 0.44 -5.25
N LYS A 114 -26.00 0.14 -3.95
CA LYS A 114 -27.24 0.02 -3.18
C LYS A 114 -28.01 1.35 -3.15
N GLU A 115 -27.32 2.46 -2.87
CA GLU A 115 -27.94 3.80 -2.89
C GLU A 115 -28.55 4.12 -4.26
N ASN A 116 -27.89 3.74 -5.36
CA ASN A 116 -28.41 3.93 -6.71
C ASN A 116 -29.66 3.07 -6.99
N GLU A 117 -29.66 1.81 -6.59
CA GLU A 117 -30.82 0.92 -6.70
C GLU A 117 -32.02 1.47 -5.91
N ASP A 118 -31.78 1.95 -4.68
CA ASP A 118 -32.81 2.57 -3.84
C ASP A 118 -33.37 3.85 -4.49
N MET A 119 -32.50 4.69 -5.07
CA MET A 119 -32.93 5.90 -5.81
C MET A 119 -33.75 5.55 -7.06
N GLN A 120 -33.35 4.53 -7.82
CA GLN A 120 -34.10 4.07 -9.01
C GLN A 120 -35.49 3.54 -8.65
N GLU A 121 -35.61 2.84 -7.53
CA GLU A 121 -36.91 2.37 -7.03
C GLU A 121 -37.82 3.55 -6.67
N GLN A 122 -37.30 4.54 -5.93
CA GLN A 122 -38.06 5.74 -5.58
C GLN A 122 -38.55 6.50 -6.82
N ILE A 123 -37.70 6.66 -7.83
CA ILE A 123 -38.07 7.28 -9.11
C ILE A 123 -39.19 6.49 -9.80
N ARG A 124 -39.12 5.14 -9.79
CA ARG A 124 -40.16 4.29 -10.39
C ARG A 124 -41.51 4.44 -9.68
N LEU A 125 -41.51 4.51 -8.35
CA LEU A 125 -42.73 4.67 -7.56
C LEU A 125 -43.36 6.06 -7.75
N LEU A 126 -42.55 7.10 -7.90
CA LEU A 126 -43.02 8.47 -8.17
C LEU A 126 -43.54 8.64 -9.60
N SER A 127 -43.00 7.92 -10.58
CA SER A 127 -43.42 8.03 -11.98
C SER A 127 -44.68 7.24 -12.34
N HIS A 128 -45.15 6.35 -11.46
CA HIS A 128 -46.38 5.57 -11.62
C HIS A 128 -47.58 6.15 -10.85
N ASN A 129 -47.41 7.27 -10.14
CA ASN A 129 -48.48 8.08 -9.55
C ASN A 129 -48.71 9.35 -10.38
#